data_AF-B1V7R1-F1
#
_entry.id   AF-B1V7R1-F1
#
_cell.length_a   1.000
_cell.length_b   1.000
_cell.length_c   1.000
_cell.angle_alpha   90.00
_cell.angle_beta   90.00
_cell.angle_gamma   90.00
#
_symmetry.space_group_name_H-M   'P 1'
#
loop_
_entity.id
_entity.type
_entity.pdbx_description
1 polymer ?
#
loop_
_entity_poly.entity_id
_entity_poly.type
_entity_poly.pdbx_seq_one_letter_code
_entity_poly.pdbx_strand_id
1 'polypeptide(L)'
;MKICLIAEGSYPYVTGGVSSWIQMLVSNMSEHEFIIIAISANKNENHSYKYEIPDNVVEIRDIYLEVDKNKQKKSNVKISLSHKEKELILKFIIGEYFEWKDFFDCMKRLKNINTVDILMSNNDGLGNCGIVVPVMGYYQMAQSIIKLARDENLRKEMGEIGFKRASLFYTQEQFIENYRKIYRELV
;
A
#
# COMPACT_ATOMS: atom_id res chain seq x y z
N MET A 1 -29.16 18.81 5.26
CA MET A 1 -28.88 17.45 4.73
C MET A 1 -27.91 16.76 5.68
N LYS A 2 -27.97 15.43 5.85
CA LYS A 2 -26.99 14.67 6.65
C LYS A 2 -25.89 14.12 5.75
N ILE A 3 -24.64 14.40 6.08
CA ILE A 3 -23.45 14.03 5.28
C ILE A 3 -22.53 13.17 6.16
N CYS A 4 -22.15 11.99 5.67
CA CYS A 4 -21.17 11.13 6.36
C CYS A 4 -19.80 11.28 5.70
N LEU A 5 -18.77 11.61 6.48
CA LEU A 5 -17.38 11.67 6.05
C LEU A 5 -16.60 10.54 6.70
N ILE A 6 -15.87 9.78 5.89
CA ILE A 6 -14.97 8.72 6.38
C ILE A 6 -13.56 9.29 6.37
N ALA A 7 -12.97 9.42 7.57
CA ALA A 7 -11.65 9.99 7.79
C ALA A 7 -10.70 8.90 8.31
N GLU A 8 -9.97 8.26 7.40
CA GLU A 8 -8.94 7.28 7.76
C GLU A 8 -7.64 7.98 8.16
N GLY A 9 -7.13 7.69 9.36
CA GLY A 9 -5.85 8.17 9.88
C GLY A 9 -5.71 9.70 9.95
N SER A 10 -6.82 10.44 9.97
CA SER A 10 -6.84 11.90 9.80
C SER A 10 -7.72 12.60 10.84
N TYR A 11 -8.84 13.20 10.43
CA TYR A 11 -9.72 13.99 11.30
C TYR A 11 -10.47 13.10 12.30
N PRO A 12 -10.67 13.51 13.57
CA PRO A 12 -10.24 14.76 14.21
C PRO A 12 -8.89 14.68 14.97
N TYR A 13 -8.14 13.60 14.83
CA TYR A 13 -7.03 13.28 15.74
C TYR A 13 -5.64 13.64 15.23
N VAL A 14 -5.47 13.73 13.91
CA VAL A 14 -4.19 14.04 13.27
C VAL A 14 -4.28 15.38 12.57
N THR A 15 -3.29 16.24 12.80
CA THR A 15 -3.15 17.49 12.04
C THR A 15 -2.57 17.22 10.67
N GLY A 16 -3.17 17.76 9.61
CA GLY A 16 -2.68 17.58 8.25
C GLY A 16 -3.63 18.17 7.21
N GLY A 17 -3.25 18.10 5.93
CA GLY A 17 -4.03 18.72 4.84
C GLY A 17 -5.48 18.23 4.77
N VAL A 18 -5.69 16.92 4.86
CA VAL A 18 -7.04 16.30 4.84
C VAL A 18 -7.86 16.76 6.05
N SER A 19 -7.29 16.70 7.25
CA SER A 19 -8.00 17.11 8.47
C SER A 19 -8.35 18.59 8.50
N SER A 20 -7.44 19.45 8.05
CA SER A 20 -7.71 20.89 7.95
C SER A 20 -8.78 21.19 6.89
N TRP A 21 -8.80 20.44 5.78
CA TRP A 21 -9.87 20.57 4.78
C TRP A 21 -11.23 20.13 5.33
N ILE A 22 -11.28 18.98 6.03
CA ILE A 22 -12.51 18.51 6.70
C ILE A 22 -12.98 19.56 7.72
N GLN A 23 -12.09 20.06 8.59
CA GLN A 23 -12.42 21.11 9.56
C GLN A 23 -13.03 22.34 8.87
N MET A 24 -12.39 22.83 7.81
CA MET A 24 -12.86 23.98 7.06
C MET A 24 -14.23 23.72 6.44
N LEU A 25 -14.43 22.53 5.85
CA LEU A 25 -15.69 22.14 5.24
C LEU A 25 -16.83 22.14 6.27
N VAL A 26 -16.66 21.40 7.37
CA VAL A 26 -17.72 21.27 8.38
C VAL A 26 -18.00 22.60 9.09
N SER A 27 -16.98 23.43 9.31
CA SER A 27 -17.12 24.75 9.94
C SER A 27 -17.84 25.77 9.05
N ASN A 28 -17.67 25.69 7.73
CA ASN A 28 -18.25 26.67 6.79
C ASN A 28 -19.59 26.23 6.18
N MET A 29 -20.07 25.03 6.52
CA MET A 29 -21.35 24.49 6.03
C MET A 29 -22.30 24.18 7.19
N SER A 30 -22.56 25.20 8.02
CA SER A 30 -23.39 25.08 9.23
C SER A 30 -24.84 24.63 8.97
N GLU A 31 -25.34 24.79 7.74
CA GLU A 31 -26.66 24.35 7.28
C GLU A 31 -26.77 22.83 7.04
N HIS A 32 -25.67 22.09 7.19
CA HIS A 32 -25.61 20.64 7.02
C HIS A 32 -25.11 19.97 8.28
N GLU A 33 -25.70 18.80 8.58
CA GLU A 33 -25.28 17.96 9.70
C GLU A 33 -24.24 16.96 9.21
N PHE A 34 -23.14 16.84 9.92
CA PHE A 34 -22.04 15.94 9.59
C PHE A 34 -21.92 14.80 10.60
N ILE A 35 -21.69 13.60 10.08
CA ILE A 35 -21.28 12.43 10.84
C ILE A 35 -19.87 12.07 10.38
N ILE A 36 -18.94 11.95 11.32
CA ILE A 36 -17.55 11.55 11.02
C ILE A 36 -17.36 10.10 11.42
N ILE A 37 -16.84 9.28 10.51
CA ILE A 37 -16.32 7.94 10.82
C ILE A 37 -14.80 8.04 10.78
N ALA A 38 -14.17 8.08 11.96
CA ALA A 38 -12.73 8.15 12.10
C ALA A 38 -12.16 6.72 12.16
N ILE A 39 -11.39 6.33 11.15
CA ILE A 39 -10.76 5.00 11.10
C ILE A 39 -9.31 5.12 11.58
N SER A 40 -8.93 4.38 12.62
CA SER A 40 -7.60 4.45 13.26
C SER A 40 -6.98 3.07 13.47
N ALA A 41 -5.64 2.99 13.48
CA ALA A 41 -4.91 1.71 13.55
C ALA A 41 -4.75 1.13 14.98
N ASN A 42 -4.84 1.95 16.03
CA ASN A 42 -4.72 1.49 17.43
C ASN A 42 -5.63 2.29 18.34
N LYS A 43 -6.16 1.65 19.38
CA LYS A 43 -7.00 2.28 20.42
C LYS A 43 -6.20 3.03 21.49
N ASN A 44 -4.90 2.76 21.62
CA ASN A 44 -4.08 3.17 22.76
C ASN A 44 -3.29 4.48 22.61
N GLU A 45 -3.44 5.21 21.49
CA GLU A 45 -2.85 6.54 21.38
C GLU A 45 -3.78 7.56 22.06
N ASN A 46 -3.24 8.61 22.69
CA ASN A 46 -4.03 9.67 23.31
C ASN A 46 -4.80 10.44 22.22
N HIS A 47 -5.99 9.96 21.87
CA HIS A 47 -6.89 10.49 20.86
C HIS A 47 -7.66 11.70 21.39
N SER A 48 -6.95 12.74 21.83
CA SER A 48 -7.57 14.05 22.03
C SER A 48 -7.87 14.67 20.67
N TYR A 49 -9.06 15.24 20.47
CA TYR A 49 -9.35 16.03 19.27
C TYR A 49 -8.32 17.16 19.14
N LYS A 50 -7.76 17.30 17.93
CA LYS A 50 -6.81 18.38 17.59
C LYS A 50 -7.51 19.63 17.07
N TYR A 51 -8.82 19.54 16.89
CA TYR A 51 -9.68 20.57 16.33
C TYR A 51 -10.88 20.77 17.25
N GLU A 52 -11.39 22.00 17.31
CA GLU A 52 -12.68 22.27 17.93
C GLU A 52 -13.79 21.78 16.98
N ILE A 53 -14.63 20.88 17.49
CA ILE A 53 -15.68 20.24 16.71
C ILE A 53 -16.89 21.18 16.65
N PRO A 54 -17.32 21.65 15.46
CA PRO A 54 -18.50 22.49 15.34
C PRO A 54 -19.80 21.77 15.72
N ASP A 55 -20.81 22.51 16.18
CA ASP A 55 -22.10 21.96 16.65
C ASP A 55 -22.87 21.17 15.57
N ASN A 56 -22.63 21.49 14.29
CA ASN A 56 -23.25 20.76 13.17
C ASN A 56 -22.56 19.42 12.88
N VAL A 57 -21.48 19.06 13.58
CA VAL A 57 -20.94 17.70 13.61
C VAL A 57 -21.64 16.93 14.73
N VAL A 58 -22.71 16.22 14.36
CA VAL A 58 -23.63 15.60 15.32
C VAL A 58 -23.11 14.28 15.89
N GLU A 59 -22.15 13.64 15.23
CA GLU A 59 -21.60 12.37 15.68
C GLU A 59 -20.18 12.13 15.13
N ILE A 60 -19.28 11.61 15.97
CA ILE A 60 -17.98 11.08 15.58
C ILE A 60 -17.88 9.63 16.06
N ARG A 61 -17.72 8.68 15.13
CA ARG A 61 -17.57 7.25 15.39
C ARG A 61 -16.16 6.79 15.14
N ASP A 62 -15.53 6.22 16.16
CA ASP A 62 -14.20 5.63 16.03
C ASP A 62 -14.30 4.16 15.61
N ILE A 63 -13.63 3.82 14.52
CA ILE A 63 -13.44 2.43 14.06
C ILE A 63 -11.96 2.11 14.15
N TYR A 64 -11.61 1.11 14.93
CA TYR A 64 -10.23 0.67 15.08
C TYR A 64 -9.95 -0.57 14.22
N LEU A 65 -9.01 -0.45 13.30
CA LEU A 65 -8.48 -1.57 12.54
C LEU A 65 -7.33 -2.17 13.35
N GLU A 66 -7.65 -3.13 14.22
CA GLU A 66 -6.62 -3.90 14.92
C GLU A 66 -5.79 -4.68 13.90
N VAL A 67 -4.58 -4.18 13.62
CA VAL A 67 -3.60 -4.93 12.85
C VAL A 67 -3.11 -6.06 13.75
N ASP A 68 -3.41 -7.30 13.39
CA ASP A 68 -2.92 -8.49 14.06
C ASP A 68 -1.37 -8.52 14.01
N LYS A 69 -0.75 -7.96 15.06
CA LYS A 69 0.72 -7.83 15.17
C LYS A 69 1.42 -9.20 15.13
N ASN A 70 0.69 -10.28 15.43
CA ASN A 70 1.21 -11.65 15.42
C ASN A 70 1.37 -12.24 14.00
N LYS A 71 0.91 -11.55 12.95
CA LYS A 71 1.09 -11.96 11.54
C LYS A 71 2.37 -11.44 10.88
N GLN A 72 3.32 -10.88 11.61
CA GLN A 72 4.68 -10.61 11.10
C GLN A 72 5.55 -11.88 11.03
N LYS A 73 5.02 -13.00 10.53
CA LYS A 73 5.87 -14.15 10.21
C LYS A 73 6.62 -13.83 8.92
N LYS A 74 7.95 -13.96 8.96
CA LYS A 74 8.75 -14.09 7.74
C LYS A 74 8.20 -15.28 6.95
N SER A 75 7.57 -14.97 5.83
CA SER A 75 7.24 -15.99 4.84
C SER A 75 8.53 -16.30 4.09
N ASN A 76 8.96 -17.56 4.17
CA ASN A 76 10.01 -18.10 3.30
C ASN A 76 9.39 -18.75 2.05
N VAL A 77 8.15 -18.40 1.71
CA VAL A 77 7.39 -19.10 0.67
C VAL A 77 7.80 -18.52 -0.68
N LYS A 78 8.50 -19.31 -1.50
CA LYS A 78 8.67 -19.02 -2.93
C LYS A 78 7.35 -19.35 -3.63
N ILE A 79 6.62 -18.34 -4.09
CA ILE A 79 5.42 -18.51 -4.91
C ILE A 79 5.72 -18.18 -6.35
N SER A 80 5.19 -19.01 -7.24
CA SER A 80 4.99 -18.65 -8.64
C SER A 80 3.49 -18.49 -8.85
N LEU A 81 3.07 -17.28 -9.24
CA LEU A 81 1.69 -17.03 -9.65
C LEU A 81 1.47 -17.59 -11.06
N SER A 82 0.39 -18.33 -11.27
CA SER A 82 -0.02 -18.73 -12.61
C SER A 82 -0.40 -17.50 -13.45
N HIS A 83 -0.42 -17.65 -14.78
CA HIS A 83 -0.78 -16.55 -15.69
C HIS A 83 -2.19 -15.99 -15.37
N LYS A 84 -3.17 -16.86 -15.12
CA LYS A 84 -4.53 -16.50 -14.73
C LYS A 84 -4.56 -15.66 -13.45
N GLU A 85 -3.73 -16.01 -12.47
CA GLU A 85 -3.70 -15.30 -11.18
C GLU A 85 -3.03 -13.94 -11.29
N LYS A 86 -1.98 -13.82 -12.11
CA LYS A 86 -1.35 -12.53 -12.42
C LYS A 86 -2.36 -11.60 -13.09
N GLU A 87 -3.11 -12.12 -14.07
CA GLU A 87 -4.14 -11.35 -14.77
C GLU A 87 -5.27 -10.91 -13.84
N LEU A 88 -5.77 -11.80 -12.98
CA LEU A 88 -6.81 -11.48 -11.99
C LEU A 88 -6.37 -10.40 -10.99
N ILE A 89 -5.15 -10.52 -10.46
CA ILE A 89 -4.59 -9.52 -9.54
C ILE A 89 -4.38 -8.18 -10.26
N LEU A 90 -3.90 -8.21 -11.50
CA LEU A 90 -3.72 -7.00 -12.30
C LEU A 90 -5.06 -6.29 -12.53
N LYS A 91 -6.09 -7.02 -12.98
CA LYS A 91 -7.45 -6.50 -13.20
C LYS A 91 -8.02 -5.86 -11.94
N PHE A 92 -7.82 -6.50 -10.79
CA PHE A 92 -8.20 -5.93 -9.49
C PHE A 92 -7.48 -4.61 -9.18
N ILE A 93 -6.16 -4.53 -9.40
CA ILE A 93 -5.35 -3.32 -9.11
C ILE A 93 -5.75 -2.15 -10.01
N ILE A 94 -5.98 -2.41 -11.30
CA ILE A 94 -6.29 -1.36 -12.29
C ILE A 94 -7.79 -1.01 -12.36
N GLY A 95 -8.63 -1.72 -11.62
CA GLY A 95 -10.08 -1.50 -11.59
C GLY A 95 -10.81 -1.99 -12.83
N GLU A 96 -10.26 -2.97 -13.55
CA GLU A 96 -10.95 -3.65 -14.65
C GLU A 96 -11.97 -4.68 -14.13
N TYR A 97 -12.89 -5.12 -14.99
CA TYR A 97 -13.86 -6.16 -14.64
C TYR A 97 -13.20 -7.53 -14.48
N PHE A 98 -13.55 -8.26 -13.43
CA PHE A 98 -13.10 -9.64 -13.18
C PHE A 98 -14.17 -10.42 -12.41
N GLU A 99 -14.08 -11.76 -12.48
CA GLU A 99 -14.97 -12.65 -11.74
C GLU A 99 -14.55 -12.75 -10.27
N TRP A 100 -15.40 -12.25 -9.35
CA TRP A 100 -15.13 -12.24 -7.91
C TRP A 100 -14.83 -13.62 -7.34
N LYS A 101 -15.48 -14.66 -7.87
CA LYS A 101 -15.25 -16.05 -7.44
C LYS A 101 -13.80 -16.45 -7.66
N ASP A 102 -13.29 -16.22 -8.86
CA ASP A 102 -11.91 -16.54 -9.24
C ASP A 102 -10.90 -15.73 -8.41
N PHE A 103 -11.22 -14.47 -8.13
CA PHE A 103 -10.40 -13.62 -7.26
C PHE A 103 -10.36 -14.15 -5.82
N PHE A 104 -11.51 -14.49 -5.22
CA PHE A 104 -11.54 -15.01 -3.86
C PHE A 104 -10.90 -16.40 -3.75
N ASP A 105 -11.03 -17.25 -4.76
CA ASP A 105 -10.33 -18.54 -4.81
C ASP A 105 -8.80 -18.34 -4.85
N CYS A 106 -8.33 -17.37 -5.65
CA CYS A 106 -6.93 -16.94 -5.66
C CYS A 106 -6.48 -16.43 -4.27
N MET A 107 -7.23 -15.51 -3.66
CA MET A 107 -6.91 -14.95 -2.34
C MET A 107 -6.94 -16.00 -1.23
N LYS A 108 -7.84 -16.99 -1.30
CA LYS A 108 -7.90 -18.10 -0.36
C LYS A 108 -6.68 -19.01 -0.46
N ARG A 109 -6.15 -19.22 -1.66
CA ARG A 109 -4.87 -19.91 -1.87
C ARG A 109 -3.71 -19.08 -1.33
N LEU A 110 -3.77 -17.75 -1.51
CA LEU A 110 -2.76 -16.79 -1.03
C LEU A 110 -2.90 -16.39 0.44
N LYS A 111 -3.83 -16.96 1.21
CA LYS A 111 -4.18 -16.52 2.57
C LYS A 111 -3.02 -16.47 3.59
N ASN A 112 -1.97 -17.27 3.36
CA ASN A 112 -0.80 -17.36 4.23
C ASN A 112 0.43 -16.63 3.65
N ILE A 113 0.22 -15.87 2.58
CA ILE A 113 1.24 -15.20 1.79
C ILE A 113 1.09 -13.71 2.05
N ASN A 114 2.19 -13.04 2.36
CA ASN A 114 2.16 -11.60 2.58
C ASN A 114 2.35 -10.84 1.25
N THR A 115 2.03 -9.55 1.24
CA THR A 115 2.16 -8.71 0.04
C THR A 115 3.58 -8.65 -0.51
N VAL A 116 4.59 -8.71 0.37
CA VAL A 116 6.01 -8.72 -0.06
C VAL A 116 6.30 -9.97 -0.88
N ASP A 117 5.82 -11.14 -0.48
CA ASP A 117 6.02 -12.39 -1.23
C ASP A 117 5.38 -12.34 -2.62
N ILE A 118 4.22 -11.69 -2.73
CA ILE A 118 3.52 -11.47 -4.01
C ILE A 118 4.36 -10.55 -4.92
N LEU A 119 4.82 -9.42 -4.39
CA LEU A 119 5.66 -8.47 -5.15
C LEU A 119 7.00 -9.09 -5.57
N MET A 120 7.56 -9.96 -4.74
CA MET A 120 8.81 -10.67 -5.01
C MET A 120 8.64 -11.98 -5.78
N SER A 121 7.41 -12.35 -6.18
CA SER A 121 7.14 -13.60 -6.92
C SER A 121 7.61 -13.58 -8.37
N ASN A 122 7.96 -12.40 -8.90
CA ASN A 122 8.47 -12.29 -10.27
C ASN A 122 9.96 -12.62 -10.29
N ASN A 123 10.33 -13.69 -11.02
CA ASN A 123 11.71 -14.13 -11.15
C ASN A 123 12.17 -13.92 -12.59
N ASP A 124 12.96 -12.88 -12.81
CA ASP A 124 13.67 -12.61 -14.06
C ASP A 124 14.97 -13.44 -14.21
N GLY A 125 15.26 -14.32 -13.24
CA GLY A 125 16.45 -15.17 -13.23
C GLY A 125 17.74 -14.44 -12.83
N LEU A 126 17.70 -13.13 -12.55
CA LEU A 126 18.90 -12.35 -12.24
C LEU A 126 19.26 -12.36 -10.75
N GLY A 127 18.34 -12.77 -9.86
CA GLY A 127 18.54 -12.76 -8.42
C GLY A 127 18.12 -11.44 -7.75
N ASN A 128 18.44 -11.27 -6.46
CA ASN A 128 17.99 -10.11 -5.69
C ASN A 128 18.94 -8.92 -5.90
N CYS A 129 18.40 -7.72 -6.18
CA CYS A 129 19.19 -6.47 -6.20
C CYS A 129 19.01 -5.61 -4.95
N GLY A 130 18.46 -6.17 -3.88
CA GLY A 130 18.13 -5.45 -2.66
C GLY A 130 17.33 -6.29 -1.69
N ILE A 131 16.89 -5.67 -0.60
CA ILE A 131 16.09 -6.31 0.45
C ILE A 131 14.78 -5.53 0.60
N VAL A 132 13.65 -6.21 0.44
CA VAL A 132 12.32 -5.62 0.69
C VAL A 132 11.92 -5.86 2.14
N VAL A 133 11.37 -4.83 2.77
CA VAL A 133 10.86 -4.87 4.14
C VAL A 133 9.40 -4.41 4.18
N PRO A 134 8.58 -4.90 5.14
CA PRO A 134 7.21 -4.43 5.30
C PRO A 134 7.12 -2.93 5.60
N VAL A 135 5.99 -2.33 5.23
CA VAL A 135 5.65 -0.95 5.61
C VAL A 135 5.69 -0.82 7.15
N MET A 136 6.31 0.25 7.66
CA MET A 136 6.58 0.48 9.09
C MET A 136 7.47 -0.57 9.79
N GLY A 137 8.14 -1.46 9.05
CA GLY A 137 9.07 -2.46 9.59
C GLY A 137 10.44 -1.89 9.94
N TYR A 138 10.51 -0.90 10.84
CA TYR A 138 11.74 -0.16 11.16
C TYR A 138 12.87 -1.07 11.69
N TYR A 139 12.55 -2.10 12.48
CA TYR A 139 13.55 -3.05 12.97
C TYR A 139 14.14 -3.89 11.84
N GLN A 140 13.29 -4.42 10.96
CA GLN A 140 13.71 -5.21 9.79
C GLN A 140 14.54 -4.35 8.82
N MET A 141 14.17 -3.08 8.66
CA MET A 141 14.91 -2.11 7.86
C MET A 141 16.29 -1.85 8.44
N ALA A 142 16.38 -1.55 9.74
CA ALA A 142 17.65 -1.34 10.43
C ALA A 142 18.58 -2.56 10.32
N GLN A 143 18.06 -3.77 10.56
CA GLN A 143 18.82 -5.01 10.42
C GLN A 143 19.31 -5.24 8.98
N SER A 144 18.49 -4.91 7.98
CA SER A 144 18.85 -5.04 6.56
C SER A 144 19.94 -4.04 6.16
N ILE A 145 19.85 -2.79 6.64
CA ILE A 145 20.88 -1.76 6.45
C ILE A 145 22.20 -2.20 7.09
N ILE A 146 22.18 -2.66 8.34
CA ILE A 146 23.39 -3.13 9.04
C ILE A 146 24.01 -4.33 8.32
N LYS A 147 23.18 -5.28 7.88
CA LYS A 147 23.63 -6.44 7.09
C LYS A 147 24.35 -5.98 5.84
N LEU A 148 23.71 -5.11 5.04
CA LEU A 148 24.33 -4.60 3.83
C LEU A 148 25.59 -3.81 4.16
N ALA A 149 25.62 -2.95 5.17
CA ALA A 149 26.78 -2.15 5.55
C ALA A 149 28.00 -3.00 5.98
N ARG A 150 27.78 -4.20 6.53
CA ARG A 150 28.86 -5.10 6.96
C ARG A 150 29.39 -6.00 5.85
N ASP A 151 28.57 -6.33 4.85
CA ASP A 151 28.92 -7.29 3.79
C ASP A 151 29.12 -6.57 2.44
N GLU A 152 30.36 -6.26 2.10
CA GLU A 152 30.70 -5.57 0.85
C GLU A 152 30.44 -6.43 -0.40
N ASN A 153 30.71 -7.73 -0.32
CA ASN A 153 30.52 -8.64 -1.44
C ASN A 153 29.04 -8.72 -1.81
N LEU A 154 28.18 -8.88 -0.80
CA LEU A 154 26.73 -8.88 -1.01
C LEU A 154 26.23 -7.55 -1.60
N ARG A 155 26.76 -6.40 -1.14
CA ARG A 155 26.40 -5.09 -1.72
C ARG A 155 26.79 -4.98 -3.19
N LYS A 156 28.00 -5.42 -3.56
CA LYS A 156 28.49 -5.39 -4.94
C LYS A 156 27.65 -6.31 -5.83
N GLU A 157 27.42 -7.54 -5.39
CA GLU A 157 26.57 -8.50 -6.11
C GLU A 157 25.16 -7.92 -6.35
N MET A 158 24.50 -7.42 -5.30
CA MET A 158 23.17 -6.80 -5.43
C MET A 158 23.18 -5.57 -6.35
N GLY A 159 24.24 -4.77 -6.30
CA GLY A 159 24.43 -3.60 -7.17
C GLY A 159 24.59 -3.98 -8.64
N GLU A 160 25.40 -4.99 -8.94
CA GLU A 160 25.59 -5.52 -10.29
C GLU A 160 24.31 -6.12 -10.86
N ILE A 161 23.57 -6.89 -10.04
CA ILE A 161 22.26 -7.42 -10.42
C ILE A 161 21.28 -6.26 -10.71
N GLY A 162 21.26 -5.24 -9.85
CA GLY A 162 20.42 -4.06 -10.03
C GLY A 162 20.74 -3.31 -11.32
N PHE A 163 22.02 -3.09 -11.59
CA PHE A 163 22.49 -2.48 -12.84
C PHE A 163 22.07 -3.31 -14.05
N LYS A 164 22.36 -4.61 -14.05
CA LYS A 164 22.00 -5.52 -15.14
C LYS A 164 20.50 -5.53 -15.41
N ARG A 165 19.67 -5.55 -14.36
CA ARG A 165 18.21 -5.47 -14.47
C ARG A 165 17.76 -4.15 -15.11
N ALA A 166 18.31 -3.02 -14.66
CA ALA A 166 18.01 -1.70 -15.23
C ALA A 166 18.39 -1.63 -16.72
N SER A 167 19.59 -2.10 -17.07
CA SER A 167 20.08 -2.11 -18.45
C SER A 167 19.31 -3.02 -19.40
N LEU A 168 18.65 -4.08 -18.88
CA LEU A 168 17.90 -5.03 -19.71
C LEU A 168 16.43 -4.63 -19.91
N PHE A 169 15.78 -4.08 -18.88
CA PHE A 169 14.32 -3.94 -18.85
C PHE A 169 13.80 -2.50 -18.69
N TYR A 170 14.66 -1.55 -18.34
CA TYR A 170 14.26 -0.17 -18.00
C TYR A 170 15.02 0.86 -18.84
N THR A 171 15.35 0.53 -20.10
CA THR A 171 16.04 1.49 -20.98
C THR A 171 15.10 2.57 -21.48
N GLN A 172 15.65 3.75 -21.79
CA GLN A 172 14.88 4.87 -22.32
C GLN A 172 14.21 4.51 -23.66
N GLU A 173 14.91 3.77 -24.53
CA GLU A 173 14.38 3.35 -25.82
C GLU A 173 13.17 2.41 -25.64
N GLN A 174 13.27 1.42 -24.75
CA GLN A 174 12.17 0.51 -24.44
C GLN A 174 10.98 1.26 -23.85
N PHE A 175 11.23 2.22 -22.95
CA PHE A 175 10.18 3.07 -22.38
C PHE A 175 9.44 3.86 -23.48
N ILE A 176 10.18 4.55 -24.35
CA ILE A 176 9.59 5.33 -25.45
C ILE A 176 8.80 4.42 -26.39
N GLU A 177 9.34 3.25 -26.75
CA GLU A 177 8.68 2.33 -27.67
C GLU A 177 7.39 1.72 -27.08
N ASN A 178 7.39 1.41 -25.78
CA ASN A 178 6.19 0.95 -25.08
C ASN A 178 5.06 2.00 -25.13
N TYR A 179 5.38 3.28 -24.89
CA TYR A 179 4.40 4.36 -25.03
C TYR A 179 3.91 4.52 -26.46
N ARG A 180 4.80 4.46 -27.46
CA ARG A 180 4.42 4.49 -28.87
C ARG A 180 3.50 3.34 -29.27
N LYS A 181 3.69 2.15 -28.68
CA LYS A 181 2.81 1.00 -28.91
C LYS A 181 1.41 1.29 -28.35
N ILE A 182 1.31 1.78 -27.13
CA ILE A 182 0.03 2.17 -26.51
C ILE A 182 -0.70 3.21 -27.39
N TYR A 183 0.00 4.25 -27.86
CA TYR A 183 -0.62 5.25 -28.73
C TYR A 183 -1.11 4.69 -30.06
N ARG A 184 -0.42 3.68 -30.62
CA ARG A 184 -0.86 2.99 -31.84
C ARG A 184 -2.05 2.07 -31.63
N GLU A 185 -2.24 1.54 -30.42
CA GLU A 185 -3.38 0.67 -30.09
C GLU A 185 -4.67 1.46 -29.80
N LEU A 186 -4.56 2.76 -29.51
CA LEU A 186 -5.67 3.65 -29.19
C LEU A 186 -6.22 4.44 -30.40
N VAL A 187 -5.59 4.34 -31.57
CA VAL A 187 -6.00 4.97 -32.83
C VAL A 187 -6.34 3.89 -33.85
#